data_AF-A0A382TN96-F1
#
_entry.id   AF-A0A382TN96-F1
#
_cell.length_a   1.000
_cell.length_b   1.000
_cell.length_c   1.000
_cell.angle_alpha   90.00
_cell.angle_beta   90.00
_cell.angle_gamma   90.00
#
_symmetry.space_group_name_H-M   'P 1'
#
loop_
_entity.id
_entity.type
_entity.pdbx_description
1 polymer ?
#
loop_
_entity_poly.entity_id
_entity_poly.type
_entity_poly.pdbx_seq_one_letter_code
_entity_poly.pdbx_strand_id
1 'polypeptide(L)'
;VVEAINQEEASFKLKEQKIIITNLVKSKKKKAEKEKKKGGGGLFSFGKKKVGPQDVMLFSKQFATMVKAGLPILNVLSMLRDQIEHPTMKEIIEDIRKSLEGGVTLSKCFEKYPKIFDNIYINLIKAGEASGKLDVFLMKLVDSLEKREKVKKKIKGALMYPAVMFSV
;
A
#
# COMPACT_ATOMS: atom_id res chain seq x y z
N VAL A 1 -18.28 31.06 -19.51
CA VAL A 1 -19.59 30.62 -18.98
C VAL A 1 -20.51 31.82 -19.06
N VAL A 2 -21.51 31.81 -19.95
CA VAL A 2 -22.43 32.93 -20.11
C VAL A 2 -23.68 32.61 -19.32
N GLU A 3 -24.03 33.48 -18.38
CA GLU A 3 -25.28 33.38 -17.63
C GLU A 3 -26.39 33.97 -18.49
N ALA A 4 -27.36 33.14 -18.86
CA ALA A 4 -28.52 33.52 -19.65
C ALA A 4 -29.74 32.77 -19.14
N ILE A 5 -30.87 33.47 -19.09
CA ILE A 5 -32.11 32.96 -18.50
C ILE A 5 -32.79 31.97 -19.47
N ASN A 6 -32.55 32.10 -20.77
CA ASN A 6 -33.11 31.20 -21.78
C ASN A 6 -32.14 30.87 -22.93
N GLN A 7 -32.42 29.76 -23.63
CA GLN A 7 -31.52 29.17 -24.63
C GLN A 7 -31.34 30.07 -25.87
N GLU A 8 -32.35 30.86 -26.23
CA GLU A 8 -32.31 31.81 -27.34
C GLU A 8 -31.41 33.01 -27.04
N GLU A 9 -31.43 33.54 -25.82
CA GLU A 9 -30.58 34.66 -25.41
C GLU A 9 -29.10 34.27 -25.31
N ALA A 10 -28.83 33.02 -24.89
CA ALA A 10 -27.49 32.44 -24.92
C ALA A 10 -26.93 32.34 -26.35
N SER A 11 -27.79 32.05 -27.33
CA SER A 11 -27.37 31.92 -28.73
C SER A 11 -27.05 33.27 -29.38
N PHE A 12 -27.73 34.36 -28.98
CA PHE A 12 -27.49 35.71 -29.49
C PHE A 12 -26.14 36.26 -29.02
N LYS A 13 -25.84 36.13 -27.71
CA LYS A 13 -24.57 36.56 -27.11
C LYS A 13 -23.34 35.80 -27.65
N LEU A 14 -23.54 34.56 -28.09
CA LEU A 14 -22.48 33.75 -28.70
C LEU A 14 -22.28 34.04 -30.20
N LYS A 15 -23.32 34.52 -30.90
CA LYS A 15 -23.22 34.99 -32.30
C LYS A 15 -22.47 36.32 -32.42
N GLU A 16 -22.65 37.26 -31.48
CA GLU A 16 -21.87 38.52 -31.45
C GLU A 16 -20.37 38.30 -31.29
N GLN A 17 -19.95 37.20 -30.66
CA GLN A 17 -18.54 36.85 -30.47
C GLN A 17 -17.90 36.10 -31.65
N LYS A 18 -18.58 36.02 -32.82
CA LYS A 18 -18.08 35.34 -34.05
C LYS A 18 -17.66 33.88 -33.86
N ILE A 19 -18.24 33.16 -32.89
CA ILE A 19 -17.98 31.73 -32.66
C ILE A 19 -19.14 30.91 -33.22
N ILE A 20 -18.86 29.97 -34.13
CA ILE A 20 -19.86 29.03 -34.66
C ILE A 20 -20.02 27.88 -33.66
N ILE A 21 -21.21 27.74 -33.08
CA ILE A 21 -21.49 26.71 -32.07
C ILE A 21 -21.88 25.41 -32.78
N THR A 22 -21.07 24.36 -32.65
CA THR A 22 -21.32 23.05 -33.28
C THR A 22 -22.02 22.04 -32.36
N ASN A 23 -22.13 22.30 -31.05
CA ASN A 23 -22.99 21.50 -30.16
C ASN A 23 -23.26 22.21 -28.83
N LEU A 24 -24.52 22.16 -28.35
CA LEU A 24 -24.99 22.94 -27.19
C LEU A 24 -25.75 22.03 -26.21
N VAL A 25 -25.13 21.71 -25.07
CA VAL A 25 -25.73 20.85 -24.01
C VAL A 25 -26.01 21.68 -22.75
N LYS A 26 -27.26 21.68 -22.28
CA LYS A 26 -27.71 22.43 -21.10
C LYS A 26 -27.17 21.82 -19.80
N SER A 27 -26.33 22.54 -19.07
CA SER A 27 -25.97 22.20 -17.68
C SER A 27 -26.74 23.08 -16.70
N LYS A 28 -27.65 22.50 -15.90
CA LYS A 28 -28.22 23.18 -14.72
C LYS A 28 -27.28 23.00 -13.52
N LYS A 29 -26.76 24.11 -12.98
CA LYS A 29 -26.35 24.26 -11.57
C LYS A 29 -27.52 24.97 -10.86
N LYS A 30 -27.92 24.71 -9.61
CA LYS A 30 -27.11 24.48 -8.41
C LYS A 30 -28.03 24.06 -7.23
N LYS A 31 -27.38 23.50 -6.18
CA LYS A 31 -27.77 23.41 -4.75
C LYS A 31 -28.70 22.27 -4.30
N ALA A 32 -28.08 21.30 -3.63
CA ALA A 32 -28.54 20.77 -2.35
C ALA A 32 -27.35 20.11 -1.62
N GLU A 33 -27.08 20.54 -0.40
CA GLU A 33 -26.42 19.69 0.60
C GLU A 33 -27.18 18.37 0.70
N LYS A 34 -26.45 17.26 0.68
CA LYS A 34 -26.72 16.07 1.50
C LYS A 34 -25.64 15.04 1.22
N GLU A 35 -24.89 14.72 2.28
CA GLU A 35 -24.36 13.39 2.50
C GLU A 35 -25.36 12.33 2.04
N LYS A 36 -24.98 11.57 1.02
CA LYS A 36 -25.50 10.25 0.68
C LYS A 36 -24.27 9.48 0.17
N LYS A 37 -23.68 8.56 0.93
CA LYS A 37 -24.29 7.27 1.28
C LYS A 37 -25.24 6.81 0.18
N LYS A 38 -24.65 6.26 -0.88
CA LYS A 38 -25.21 5.18 -1.70
C LYS A 38 -24.19 4.05 -1.59
N GLY A 39 -24.43 2.90 -0.95
CA GLY A 39 -25.69 2.21 -0.71
C GLY A 39 -25.81 1.08 -1.70
N GLY A 40 -25.57 -0.15 -1.26
CA GLY A 40 -25.82 -1.35 -2.04
C GLY A 40 -25.14 -2.61 -1.50
N GLY A 41 -25.70 -3.22 -0.45
CA GLY A 41 -25.61 -4.66 -0.17
C GLY A 41 -24.27 -5.21 0.31
N GLY A 42 -24.16 -5.45 1.62
CA GLY A 42 -23.08 -6.27 2.17
C GLY A 42 -22.99 -6.15 3.68
N LEU A 43 -23.60 -7.09 4.38
CA LEU A 43 -23.47 -7.34 5.82
C LEU A 43 -22.06 -7.85 6.19
N PHE A 44 -21.03 -7.32 5.54
CA PHE A 44 -19.62 -7.65 5.73
C PHE A 44 -18.82 -6.35 5.58
N SER A 45 -18.80 -5.52 6.62
CA SER A 45 -17.68 -4.61 6.81
C SER A 45 -16.46 -5.49 7.09
N PHE A 46 -15.82 -5.94 6.00
CA PHE A 46 -14.64 -6.79 6.02
C PHE A 46 -13.57 -6.02 6.80
N GLY A 47 -13.20 -6.54 7.98
CA GLY A 47 -12.09 -6.00 8.75
C GLY A 47 -10.83 -5.84 7.89
N LYS A 48 -9.96 -4.90 8.24
CA LYS A 48 -8.69 -4.64 7.54
C LYS A 48 -8.04 -5.97 7.14
N LYS A 49 -7.77 -6.14 5.83
CA LYS A 49 -7.16 -7.35 5.27
C LYS A 49 -5.89 -7.67 6.07
N LYS A 50 -5.74 -8.90 6.53
CA LYS A 50 -4.56 -9.29 7.33
C LYS A 50 -3.36 -9.44 6.41
N VAL A 51 -2.26 -8.78 6.76
CA VAL A 51 -0.98 -8.92 6.04
C VAL A 51 -0.49 -10.36 6.14
N GLY A 52 -0.23 -10.99 5.00
CA GLY A 52 0.25 -12.36 4.92
C GLY A 52 1.77 -12.45 5.11
N PRO A 53 2.31 -13.61 5.52
CA PRO A 53 3.76 -13.83 5.57
C PRO A 53 4.46 -13.64 4.22
N GLN A 54 3.75 -13.93 3.12
CA GLN A 54 4.27 -13.76 1.76
C GLN A 54 4.43 -12.29 1.37
N ASP A 55 3.50 -11.42 1.80
CA ASP A 55 3.59 -9.98 1.58
C ASP A 55 4.82 -9.41 2.29
N VAL A 56 5.06 -9.83 3.54
CA VAL A 56 6.24 -9.44 4.32
C VAL A 56 7.53 -9.94 3.67
N MET A 57 7.55 -11.18 3.16
CA MET A 57 8.71 -11.72 2.44
C MET A 57 9.01 -10.92 1.17
N LEU A 58 8.00 -10.65 0.35
CA LEU A 58 8.17 -9.93 -0.91
C LEU A 58 8.68 -8.51 -0.66
N PHE A 59 8.04 -7.79 0.27
CA PHE A 59 8.49 -6.47 0.70
C PHE A 59 9.94 -6.50 1.18
N SER A 60 10.30 -7.45 2.06
CA SER A 60 11.63 -7.51 2.64
C SER A 60 12.70 -7.82 1.60
N LYS A 61 12.40 -8.66 0.60
CA LYS A 61 13.29 -8.93 -0.54
C LYS A 61 13.54 -7.70 -1.38
N GLN A 62 12.47 -6.99 -1.76
CA GLN A 62 12.59 -5.79 -2.58
C GLN A 62 13.33 -4.68 -1.81
N PHE A 63 13.01 -4.51 -0.53
CA PHE A 63 13.69 -3.59 0.37
C PHE A 63 15.19 -3.90 0.49
N ALA A 64 15.56 -5.14 0.81
CA ALA A 64 16.96 -5.55 0.89
C ALA A 64 17.71 -5.34 -0.44
N THR A 65 17.07 -5.65 -1.57
CA THR A 65 17.66 -5.51 -2.90
C THR A 65 17.95 -4.05 -3.24
N MET A 66 16.98 -3.16 -3.00
CA MET A 66 17.15 -1.73 -3.29
C MET A 66 18.14 -1.07 -2.34
N VAL A 67 18.14 -1.44 -1.05
CA VAL A 67 19.12 -0.93 -0.08
C VAL A 67 20.54 -1.42 -0.44
N LYS A 68 20.69 -2.68 -0.86
CA LYS A 68 21.97 -3.21 -1.35
C LYS A 68 22.46 -2.49 -2.61
N ALA A 69 21.55 -2.03 -3.46
CA ALA A 69 21.87 -1.19 -4.62
C ALA A 69 22.24 0.25 -4.24
N GLY A 70 22.26 0.61 -2.95
CA GLY A 70 22.68 1.92 -2.46
C GLY A 70 21.60 3.00 -2.56
N LEU A 71 20.34 2.64 -2.82
CA LEU A 71 19.27 3.62 -2.86
C LEU A 71 18.99 4.17 -1.45
N PRO A 72 18.70 5.48 -1.31
CA PRO A 72 18.32 6.08 -0.03
C PRO A 72 17.08 5.40 0.56
N ILE A 73 17.12 5.03 1.85
CA ILE A 73 16.07 4.23 2.51
C ILE A 73 14.69 4.88 2.40
N LEU A 74 14.59 6.20 2.57
CA LEU A 74 13.32 6.93 2.43
C LEU A 74 12.73 6.81 1.02
N ASN A 75 13.57 6.86 -0.01
CA ASN A 75 13.14 6.70 -1.40
C ASN A 75 12.68 5.26 -1.65
N VAL A 76 13.43 4.27 -1.13
CA VAL A 76 13.06 2.86 -1.22
C VAL A 76 11.69 2.61 -0.58
N LEU A 77 11.45 3.11 0.63
CA LEU A 77 10.16 2.95 1.31
C LEU A 77 9.00 3.58 0.52
N SER A 78 9.22 4.74 -0.10
CA SER A 78 8.22 5.38 -0.98
C SER A 78 7.91 4.51 -2.21
N MET A 79 8.94 4.01 -2.88
CA MET A 79 8.78 3.17 -4.07
C MET A 79 8.04 1.86 -3.74
N LEU A 80 8.41 1.22 -2.62
CA LEU A 80 7.76 -0.03 -2.19
C LEU A 80 6.30 0.18 -1.81
N ARG A 81 5.98 1.31 -1.16
CA ARG A 81 4.61 1.67 -0.81
C ARG A 81 3.73 1.79 -2.05
N ASP A 82 4.27 2.30 -3.16
CA ASP A 82 3.55 2.43 -4.42
C ASP A 82 3.42 1.09 -5.16
N GLN A 83 4.43 0.22 -5.07
CA GLN A 83 4.44 -1.11 -5.70
C GLN A 83 3.56 -2.16 -5.02
N ILE A 84 3.36 -2.07 -3.71
CA ILE A 84 2.55 -3.03 -2.97
C ILE A 84 1.07 -2.87 -3.37
N GLU A 85 0.27 -3.93 -3.35
CA GLU A 85 -1.18 -3.83 -3.58
C GLU A 85 -1.98 -3.86 -2.27
N HIS A 86 -1.42 -4.53 -1.25
CA HIS A 86 -2.11 -4.76 0.01
C HIS A 86 -2.31 -3.46 0.81
N PRO A 87 -3.55 -3.00 1.03
CA PRO A 87 -3.83 -1.67 1.59
C PRO A 87 -3.27 -1.49 3.01
N THR A 88 -3.41 -2.48 3.88
CA THR A 88 -2.87 -2.41 5.25
C THR A 88 -1.33 -2.36 5.28
N MET A 89 -0.65 -3.07 4.37
CA MET A 89 0.81 -3.02 4.29
C MET A 89 1.29 -1.65 3.78
N LYS A 90 0.55 -1.02 2.84
CA LYS A 90 0.83 0.36 2.43
C LYS A 90 0.75 1.34 3.59
N GLU A 91 -0.30 1.26 4.41
CA GLU A 91 -0.48 2.12 5.58
C GLU A 91 0.70 1.98 6.56
N ILE A 92 1.13 0.74 6.81
CA ILE A 92 2.26 0.43 7.70
C ILE A 92 3.56 1.02 7.16
N ILE A 93 3.85 0.82 5.87
CA ILE A 93 5.09 1.32 5.26
C ILE A 93 5.09 2.85 5.24
N GLU A 94 3.94 3.47 4.98
CA GLU A 94 3.81 4.93 5.02
C GLU A 94 4.06 5.49 6.44
N ASP A 95 3.55 4.84 7.49
CA ASP A 95 3.83 5.23 8.87
C ASP A 95 5.31 5.05 9.24
N ILE A 96 5.92 3.94 8.81
CA ILE A 96 7.36 3.67 8.99
C ILE A 96 8.18 4.76 8.31
N ARG A 97 7.84 5.12 7.06
CA ARG A 97 8.51 6.17 6.29
C ARG A 97 8.42 7.52 7.02
N LYS A 98 7.22 7.93 7.44
CA LYS A 98 7.00 9.19 8.17
C LYS A 98 7.75 9.23 9.49
N SER A 99 7.77 8.11 10.22
CA SER A 99 8.51 7.99 11.48
C SER A 99 10.02 8.13 11.26
N LEU A 100 10.53 7.51 10.20
CA LEU A 100 11.94 7.60 9.82
C LEU A 100 12.32 9.02 9.36
N GLU A 101 11.44 9.68 8.61
CA GLU A 101 11.58 11.09 8.22
C GLU A 101 11.57 12.03 9.43
N GLY A 102 10.79 11.69 10.46
CA GLY A 102 10.80 12.36 11.77
C GLY A 102 12.02 12.06 12.65
N GLY A 103 13.03 11.34 12.14
CA GLY A 103 14.28 11.06 12.85
C GLY A 103 14.25 9.86 13.79
N VAL A 104 13.19 9.05 13.76
CA VAL A 104 13.16 7.79 14.52
C VAL A 104 14.07 6.76 13.82
N THR A 105 14.90 6.06 14.60
CA THR A 105 15.75 4.97 14.11
C THR A 105 14.94 3.89 13.39
N LEU A 106 15.50 3.30 12.33
CA LEU A 106 14.82 2.32 11.49
C LEU A 106 14.28 1.15 12.32
N SER A 107 15.08 0.59 13.23
CA SER A 107 14.65 -0.54 14.05
C SER A 107 13.40 -0.24 14.87
N LYS A 108 13.31 0.97 15.45
CA LYS A 108 12.15 1.40 16.25
C LYS A 108 10.90 1.62 15.40
N CYS A 109 11.06 2.07 14.15
CA CYS A 109 9.92 2.19 13.24
C CYS A 109 9.28 0.82 12.95
N PHE A 110 10.09 -0.22 12.73
CA PHE A 110 9.60 -1.59 12.54
C PHE A 110 9.05 -2.21 13.83
N GLU A 111 9.63 -1.87 14.98
CA GLU A 111 9.20 -2.35 16.30
C GLU A 111 7.75 -1.96 16.67
N LYS A 112 7.21 -0.88 16.08
CA LYS A 112 5.79 -0.50 16.23
C LYS A 112 4.81 -1.59 15.76
N TYR A 113 5.26 -2.53 14.93
CA TYR A 113 4.40 -3.53 14.29
C TYR A 113 4.84 -4.98 14.60
N PRO A 114 4.85 -5.41 15.88
CA PRO A 114 5.39 -6.71 16.30
C PRO A 114 4.55 -7.91 15.82
N LYS A 115 3.30 -7.68 15.42
CA LYS A 115 2.42 -8.72 14.84
C LYS A 115 2.82 -9.10 13.41
N ILE A 116 3.64 -8.28 12.75
CA ILE A 116 4.01 -8.40 11.33
C ILE A 116 5.51 -8.64 11.23
N PHE A 117 6.30 -7.86 11.96
CA PHE A 117 7.75 -8.01 12.07
C PHE A 117 8.09 -8.65 13.41
N ASP A 118 8.65 -9.86 13.39
CA ASP A 118 9.01 -10.58 14.60
C ASP A 118 10.31 -10.05 15.22
N ASN A 119 10.61 -10.47 16.45
CA ASN A 119 11.80 -10.00 17.18
C ASN A 119 13.10 -10.25 16.40
N ILE A 120 13.21 -11.36 15.65
CA ILE A 120 14.39 -11.66 14.84
C ILE A 120 14.54 -10.61 13.71
N TYR A 121 13.45 -10.21 13.09
CA TYR A 121 13.43 -9.17 12.06
C TYR A 121 13.96 -7.84 12.61
N ILE A 122 13.39 -7.39 13.74
CA ILE A 122 13.75 -6.12 14.39
C ILE A 122 15.21 -6.13 14.84
N ASN A 123 15.67 -7.24 15.43
CA ASN A 123 17.04 -7.37 15.92
C ASN A 123 18.09 -7.35 14.79
N LEU A 124 17.78 -7.94 13.63
CA LEU A 124 18.67 -7.88 12.46
C LEU A 124 18.76 -6.47 11.88
N ILE A 125 17.63 -5.75 11.81
CA ILE A 125 17.64 -4.33 11.41
C ILE A 125 18.45 -3.50 12.39
N LYS A 126 18.24 -3.68 13.70
CA LYS A 126 18.97 -2.98 14.75
C LYS A 126 20.47 -3.22 14.66
N ALA A 127 20.89 -4.45 14.40
CA ALA A 127 22.30 -4.79 14.20
C ALA A 127 22.87 -4.15 12.93
N GLY A 128 22.10 -4.10 11.84
CA GLY A 128 22.48 -3.43 10.60
C GLY A 128 22.63 -1.92 10.76
N GLU A 129 21.69 -1.28 11.47
CA GLU A 129 21.70 0.14 11.78
C GLU A 129 22.88 0.52 12.70
N ALA A 130 23.10 -0.25 13.77
CA ALA A 130 24.20 0.00 14.70
C ALA A 130 25.60 -0.23 14.11
N SER A 131 25.72 -1.17 13.15
CA SER A 131 27.00 -1.49 12.50
C SER A 131 27.24 -0.71 11.19
N GLY A 132 26.25 0.06 10.73
CA GLY A 132 26.27 0.73 9.43
C GLY A 132 26.25 -0.21 8.21
N LYS A 133 26.03 -1.52 8.42
CA LYS A 133 26.04 -2.56 7.37
C LYS A 133 24.64 -3.08 7.07
N LEU A 134 23.70 -2.17 6.87
CA LEU A 134 22.28 -2.50 6.72
C LEU A 134 22.02 -3.43 5.52
N ASP A 135 22.74 -3.23 4.42
CA ASP A 135 22.71 -4.08 3.23
C ASP A 135 22.96 -5.57 3.54
N VAL A 136 24.01 -5.87 4.31
CA VAL A 136 24.37 -7.25 4.68
C VAL A 136 23.32 -7.86 5.60
N PHE A 137 22.86 -7.10 6.59
CA PHE A 137 21.90 -7.60 7.58
C PHE A 137 20.49 -7.77 7.00
N LEU A 138 20.07 -6.92 6.07
CA LEU A 138 18.81 -7.09 5.34
C LEU A 138 18.81 -8.33 4.44
N MET A 139 19.94 -8.66 3.79
CA MET A 139 20.06 -9.91 3.04
C MET A 139 19.98 -11.13 3.96
N LYS A 140 20.64 -11.10 5.12
CA LYS A 140 20.52 -12.17 6.14
C LYS A 140 19.09 -12.33 6.65
N LEU A 141 18.37 -11.20 6.81
CA LEU A 141 16.97 -11.19 7.19
C LEU A 141 16.11 -11.88 6.13
N VAL A 142 16.32 -11.58 4.85
CA VAL A 142 15.64 -12.26 3.73
C VAL A 142 15.90 -13.76 3.76
N ASP A 143 17.15 -14.19 3.92
CA ASP A 143 17.52 -15.61 4.00
C ASP A 143 16.82 -16.31 5.18
N SER A 144 16.73 -15.63 6.32
CA SER A 144 16.02 -16.14 7.51
C SER A 144 14.53 -16.34 7.25
N LEU A 145 13.87 -15.35 6.63
CA LEU A 145 12.46 -15.44 6.25
C LEU A 145 12.21 -16.57 5.25
N GLU A 146 13.08 -16.71 4.25
CA GLU A 146 12.97 -17.80 3.27
C GLU A 146 13.08 -19.18 3.90
N LYS A 147 14.08 -19.37 4.77
CA LYS A 147 14.27 -20.65 5.47
C LYS A 147 13.04 -20.99 6.30
N ARG A 148 12.47 -20.01 7.01
CA ARG A 148 11.25 -20.18 7.80
C ARG A 148 10.05 -20.58 6.93
N GLU A 149 9.84 -19.92 5.79
CA GLU A 149 8.73 -20.26 4.89
C GLU A 149 8.93 -21.63 4.23
N LYS A 150 10.16 -21.97 3.83
CA LYS A 150 10.49 -23.30 3.27
C LYS A 150 10.20 -24.42 4.27
N VAL A 151 10.59 -24.26 5.53
CA VAL A 151 10.28 -25.24 6.60
C VAL A 151 8.78 -25.36 6.80
N LYS A 152 8.06 -24.24 6.87
CA LYS A 152 6.59 -24.25 7.06
C LYS A 152 5.87 -24.91 5.89
N LYS A 153 6.31 -24.67 4.64
CA LYS A 153 5.77 -25.32 3.44
C LYS A 153 6.03 -26.83 3.45
N LYS A 154 7.24 -27.27 3.84
CA LYS A 154 7.57 -28.70 3.96
C LYS A 154 6.68 -29.40 4.98
N ILE A 155 6.49 -28.81 6.16
CA ILE A 155 5.61 -29.37 7.20
C ILE A 155 4.17 -29.47 6.68
N LYS A 156 3.66 -28.40 6.06
CA LYS A 156 2.31 -28.39 5.50
C LYS A 156 2.14 -29.45 4.39
N GLY A 157 3.14 -29.62 3.53
CA GLY A 157 3.14 -30.64 2.48
C GLY A 157 3.15 -32.06 3.04
N ALA A 158 3.98 -32.33 4.05
CA ALA A 158 4.05 -33.64 4.70
C ALA A 158 2.75 -34.03 5.41
N LEU A 159 2.04 -33.06 5.99
CA LEU A 159 0.76 -33.28 6.67
C LEU A 159 -0.44 -33.38 5.70
N MET A 160 -0.26 -33.00 4.44
CA MET A 160 -1.35 -33.00 3.46
C MET A 160 -1.84 -34.42 3.15
N TYR A 161 -0.92 -35.38 2.98
CA TYR A 161 -1.28 -36.78 2.70
C TYR A 161 -2.03 -37.45 3.86
N PRO A 162 -1.54 -37.40 5.13
CA PRO A 162 -2.30 -37.89 6.27
C PRO A 162 -3.69 -37.25 6.40
N ALA A 163 -3.81 -35.93 6.21
CA ALA A 163 -5.09 -35.23 6.32
C ALA A 163 -6.13 -35.70 5.28
N VAL A 164 -5.71 -35.99 4.05
CA VAL A 164 -6.60 -36.53 3.01
C VAL A 164 -7.03 -37.95 3.35
N MET A 165 -6.10 -38.79 3.82
CA MET A 165 -6.38 -40.18 4.17
C MET A 165 -7.37 -40.31 5.33
N PHE A 166 -7.23 -39.51 6.39
CA PHE A 166 -8.16 -39.53 7.55
C PHE A 166 -9.50 -38.82 7.29
N SER A 167 -9.63 -38.06 6.20
CA SER A 167 -10.87 -37.38 5.83
C SER A 167 -11.82 -38.26 5.01
N VAL A 168 -11.32 -39.34 4.42
CA VAL A 168 -12.08 -40.31 3.60
C VAL A 168 -12.53 -41.49 4.44
#